data_AF-A0A1M6EZZ4-F1
#
_entry.id   AF-A0A1M6EZZ4-F1
#
_cell.length_a   1.000
_cell.length_b   1.000
_cell.length_c   1.000
_cell.angle_alpha   90.00
_cell.angle_beta   90.00
_cell.angle_gamma   90.00
#
_symmetry.space_group_name_H-M   'P 1'
#
loop_
_entity.id
_entity.type
_entity.pdbx_description
1 polymer ?
#
loop_
_entity_poly.entity_id
_entity_poly.type
_entity_poly.pdbx_seq_one_letter_code
_entity_poly.pdbx_strand_id
1 'polypeptide(L)' 'MKKQKKNLEENKTITHEVVQGEYGKFVSEVQDFKKPENYDDAFSKYYPKGPENLF' A
#
# COMPACT_ATOMS: atom_id res chain seq x y z
N MET A 1 -25.89 -5.70 -13.19
CA MET A 1 -24.83 -5.79 -12.16
C MET A 1 -24.03 -4.49 -12.13
N LYS A 2 -24.26 -3.61 -11.14
CA LYS A 2 -23.46 -2.39 -10.96
C LYS A 2 -22.33 -2.71 -9.98
N LYS A 3 -21.09 -2.86 -10.48
CA LYS A 3 -19.91 -3.09 -9.64
C LYS A 3 -19.73 -1.90 -8.69
N GLN A 4 -19.64 -2.21 -7.40
CA GLN A 4 -19.42 -1.27 -6.31
C GLN A 4 -18.10 -0.51 -6.53
N LYS A 5 -18.14 0.72 -7.03
CA LYS A 5 -16.99 1.64 -7.09
C LYS A 5 -16.83 2.49 -5.82
N LYS A 6 -17.64 2.23 -4.79
CA LYS A 6 -17.88 3.18 -3.70
C LYS A 6 -16.88 3.13 -2.54
N ASN A 7 -15.88 2.24 -2.54
CA ASN A 7 -15.09 1.97 -1.33
C ASN A 7 -13.56 2.02 -1.53
N LEU A 8 -13.07 2.60 -2.64
CA LEU A 8 -11.63 2.64 -2.91
C LEU A 8 -10.95 3.90 -2.34
N GLU A 9 -11.68 4.99 -2.17
CA GLU A 9 -11.12 6.26 -1.67
C GLU A 9 -10.92 6.26 -0.15
N GLU A 10 -11.71 5.50 0.62
CA GLU A 10 -11.67 5.52 2.10
C GLU A 10 -10.54 4.70 2.72
N ASN A 11 -9.91 3.82 1.92
CA ASN A 11 -8.83 2.94 2.36
C ASN A 11 -7.44 3.61 2.23
N LYS A 12 -7.30 4.63 1.38
CA LYS A 12 -6.01 5.28 1.13
C LYS A 12 -5.91 6.65 1.79
N THR A 13 -4.72 6.99 2.28
CA THR A 13 -4.34 8.32 2.73
C THR A 13 -3.22 8.81 1.81
N ILE A 14 -3.34 10.02 1.28
CA ILE A 14 -2.33 10.61 0.40
C ILE A 14 -1.73 11.82 1.13
N THR A 15 -0.41 11.85 1.25
CA THR A 15 0.33 12.98 1.80
C THR A 15 1.32 13.51 0.78
N HIS A 16 1.46 14.83 0.72
CA HIS A 16 2.40 15.51 -0.17
C HIS A 16 3.44 16.24 0.66
N GLU A 17 4.71 15.99 0.36
CA GLU A 17 5.84 16.63 1.05
C GLU A 17 6.84 17.17 0.05
N VAL A 18 7.40 18.35 0.34
CA VAL A 18 8.49 18.91 -0.48
C VAL A 18 9.82 18.38 0.06
N VAL A 19 10.48 17.53 -0.70
CA VAL A 19 11.75 16.92 -0.33
C VAL A 19 12.88 17.60 -1.10
N GLN A 20 13.94 17.96 -0.41
CA GLN A 20 15.18 18.46 -1.02
C GLN A 20 16.08 17.26 -1.33
N GLY A 21 16.29 16.97 -2.62
CA GLY A 21 17.27 15.99 -3.06
C GLY A 21 18.49 16.64 -3.70
N GLU A 22 19.39 15.81 -4.20
CA GLU A 22 20.68 16.22 -4.79
C GLU A 22 20.53 17.18 -5.98
N TYR A 23 19.48 17.01 -6.78
CA TYR A 23 19.23 17.80 -8.00
C TYR A 23 18.18 18.92 -7.82
N GLY A 24 17.66 19.15 -6.60
CA GLY A 24 16.67 20.20 -6.35
C GLY A 24 15.53 19.79 -5.41
N LYS A 25 14.42 20.54 -5.46
CA LYS A 25 13.20 20.26 -4.68
C LYS A 25 12.21 19.46 -5.51
N PHE A 26 11.68 18.40 -4.94
CA PHE A 26 10.65 17.56 -5.56
C PHE A 26 9.43 17.49 -4.66
N VAL A 27 8.25 17.36 -5.25
CA VAL A 27 7.04 17.01 -4.51
C VAL A 27 6.98 15.49 -4.44
N SER A 28 7.10 14.95 -3.24
CA SER A 28 6.90 13.53 -2.93
C SER A 28 5.43 13.30 -2.61
N GLU A 29 4.81 12.32 -3.25
CA GLU A 29 3.47 11.83 -2.90
C GLU A 29 3.62 10.47 -2.21
N VAL A 30 3.23 10.40 -0.95
CA VAL A 30 3.20 9.15 -0.17
C VAL A 30 1.76 8.68 -0.07
N GLN A 31 1.52 7.41 -0.42
CA GLN A 31 0.22 6.77 -0.34
C GLN A 31 0.24 5.66 0.71
N ASP A 32 -0.50 5.87 1.79
CA ASP A 32 -0.69 4.89 2.86
C ASP A 32 -2.02 4.17 2.68
N PHE A 33 -2.01 2.84 2.73
CA PHE A 33 -3.21 2.01 2.60
C PHE A 33 -3.57 1.36 3.93
N LYS A 34 -4.84 1.43 4.33
CA LYS A 34 -5.35 0.72 5.49
C LYS A 34 -5.36 -0.77 5.20
N LYS A 35 -4.62 -1.54 5.99
CA LYS A 35 -4.66 -3.01 5.92
C LYS A 35 -6.09 -3.49 6.17
N PRO A 36 -6.67 -4.33 5.29
CA PRO A 36 -7.95 -4.97 5.57
C PRO A 36 -7.81 -5.92 6.76
N GLU A 37 -8.89 -6.14 7.50
CA GLU A 37 -8.90 -6.92 8.76
C GLU A 37 -8.31 -8.33 8.61
N ASN A 38 -8.47 -8.94 7.43
CA ASN A 38 -8.00 -10.29 7.12
C ASN A 38 -6.69 -10.31 6.29
N TYR A 39 -5.97 -9.19 6.21
CA TYR A 39 -4.76 -9.09 5.41
C TYR A 39 -3.70 -10.11 5.83
N ASP A 40 -3.36 -10.17 7.11
CA ASP A 40 -2.25 -11.01 7.60
C ASP A 40 -2.57 -12.52 7.45
N ASP A 41 -3.83 -12.91 7.68
CA ASP A 41 -4.31 -14.28 7.46
C ASP A 41 -4.26 -14.68 5.98
N ALA A 42 -4.71 -13.79 5.09
CA ALA A 42 -4.61 -14.02 3.65
C ALA A 42 -3.15 -14.03 3.16
N PHE A 43 -2.33 -13.12 3.68
CA PHE A 43 -0.92 -12.99 3.30
C PHE A 43 -0.15 -14.25 3.67
N SER A 44 -0.31 -14.74 4.91
CA SER A 44 0.38 -15.95 5.39
C SER A 44 0.01 -17.21 4.61
N LYS A 45 -1.22 -17.30 4.06
CA LYS A 45 -1.66 -18.42 3.22
C LYS A 45 -0.86 -18.53 1.91
N TYR A 46 -0.48 -17.40 1.31
CA TYR A 46 0.23 -17.36 0.03
C TYR A 46 1.74 -17.11 0.17
N TYR A 47 2.16 -16.52 1.28
CA TYR A 47 3.56 -16.21 1.60
C TYR A 47 3.93 -16.81 2.96
N PRO A 48 3.99 -18.16 3.05
CA PRO A 48 4.37 -18.83 4.29
C PRO A 48 5.81 -18.44 4.68
N LYS A 49 6.04 -18.12 5.96
CA LYS A 49 7.40 -17.82 6.44
C LYS A 49 8.17 -19.14 6.61
N GLY A 50 9.04 -19.45 5.66
CA GLY A 50 9.90 -20.63 5.68
C GLY A 50 11.03 -20.56 4.64
N PRO A 51 12.10 -21.37 4.77
CA PRO A 51 13.30 -21.31 3.92
C PRO A 51 13.07 -21.65 2.45
N GLU A 52 11.86 -22.05 2.05
CA GLU A 52 11.52 -22.40 0.67
C GLU A 52 11.03 -21.22 -0.18
N ASN A 53 10.88 -20.02 0.40
CA ASN A 53 10.52 -18.79 -0.31
C ASN A 53 11.77 -17.95 -0.67
N LEU A 54 12.80 -18.62 -1.19
CA LEU A 54 13.99 -18.02 -1.81
C LEU A 54 13.84 -18.08 -3.33
N PHE A 55 13.04 -17.19 -3.92
CA PHE A 55 13.09 -16.87 -5.34
C PHE A 55 12.87 -15.37 -5.54
#